data_AF-A0A3R6Y1L2-F1
#
_entry.id   AF-A0A3R6Y1L2-F1
#
_cell.length_a   1.000
_cell.length_b   1.000
_cell.length_c   1.000
_cell.angle_alpha   90.00
_cell.angle_beta   90.00
_cell.angle_gamma   90.00
#
_symmetry.space_group_name_H-M   'P 1'
#
loop_
_entity.id
_entity.type
_entity.pdbx_description
1 polymer ?
#
loop_
_entity_poly.entity_id
_entity_poly.type
_entity_poly.pdbx_seq_one_letter_code
_entity_poly.pdbx_strand_id
1 'polypeptide(L)'
;KKSNGKDLYAKLGLVKGATSDEIEAAYHTLVLRFNNETEPQKYEKLRAAYDTLHDPEKKYYYDLPCMKFFGLCGKRQPDGGMTISTDN
;
A
#
# COMPACT_ATOMS: atom_id res chain seq x y z
N LYS A 1 -14.63 -14.33 2.43
CA LYS A 1 -13.35 -13.79 1.88
C LYS A 1 -13.28 -12.32 2.30
N LYS A 2 -12.63 -12.01 3.43
CA LYS A 2 -12.68 -10.68 4.08
C LYS A 2 -11.57 -9.77 3.54
N SER A 3 -11.98 -8.73 2.83
CA SER A 3 -11.16 -7.62 2.37
C SER A 3 -10.95 -6.64 3.52
N ASN A 4 -9.87 -6.78 4.27
CA ASN A 4 -9.44 -5.78 5.26
C ASN A 4 -8.06 -5.25 4.84
N GLY A 5 -7.97 -3.92 4.67
CA GLY A 5 -6.88 -3.24 3.97
C GLY A 5 -7.38 -2.75 2.61
N LYS A 6 -7.86 -1.51 2.55
CA LYS A 6 -8.75 -0.93 1.53
C LYS A 6 -8.03 -0.74 0.17
N ASP A 7 -8.36 -1.60 -0.79
CA ASP A 7 -8.41 -1.37 -2.26
C ASP A 7 -7.24 -0.66 -2.97
N LEU A 8 -6.01 -0.66 -2.44
CA LEU A 8 -4.86 -0.09 -3.18
C LEU A 8 -4.60 -0.85 -4.48
N TYR A 9 -4.69 -2.18 -4.42
CA TYR A 9 -4.62 -3.04 -5.59
C TYR A 9 -5.76 -2.73 -6.58
N ALA A 10 -6.99 -2.57 -6.11
CA ALA A 10 -8.13 -2.26 -6.97
C ALA A 10 -8.05 -0.86 -7.62
N LYS A 11 -7.42 0.12 -6.96
CA LYS A 11 -7.15 1.44 -7.55
C LYS A 11 -6.22 1.37 -8.77
N LEU A 12 -5.28 0.43 -8.75
CA LEU A 12 -4.37 0.13 -9.85
C LEU A 12 -4.97 -0.89 -10.84
N GLY A 13 -6.17 -1.42 -10.57
CA GLY A 13 -6.78 -2.49 -11.38
C GLY A 13 -6.11 -3.85 -11.22
N LEU A 14 -5.36 -4.05 -10.14
CA LEU A 14 -4.59 -5.26 -9.86
C LEU A 14 -5.28 -6.16 -8.84
N VAL A 15 -4.88 -7.43 -8.86
CA VAL A 15 -5.29 -8.43 -7.86
C VAL A 15 -4.36 -8.41 -6.66
N LYS A 16 -4.89 -8.79 -5.49
CA LYS A 16 -4.06 -8.99 -4.28
C LYS A 16 -3.05 -10.11 -4.55
N GLY A 17 -1.76 -9.81 -4.35
CA GLY A 17 -0.67 -10.72 -4.69
C GLY A 17 0.08 -10.36 -5.98
N ALA A 18 -0.31 -9.29 -6.67
CA ALA A 18 0.47 -8.74 -7.78
C ALA A 18 1.92 -8.46 -7.35
N THR A 19 2.85 -8.75 -8.25
CA THR A 19 4.28 -8.50 -8.09
C THR A 19 4.60 -7.01 -8.18
N SER A 20 5.77 -6.59 -7.69
CA SER A 20 6.19 -5.18 -7.75
C SER A 20 6.30 -4.68 -9.20
N ASP A 21 6.75 -5.52 -10.13
CA ASP A 21 6.74 -5.25 -11.58
C ASP A 21 5.34 -4.95 -12.11
N GLU A 22 4.33 -5.76 -11.74
CA GLU A 22 2.95 -5.54 -12.18
C GLU A 22 2.36 -4.24 -11.61
N ILE A 23 2.71 -3.90 -10.36
CA ILE A 23 2.33 -2.65 -9.71
C ILE A 23 2.93 -1.44 -10.45
N GLU A 24 4.20 -1.52 -10.83
CA GLU A 24 4.90 -0.49 -11.58
C GLU A 24 4.34 -0.31 -13.00
N ALA A 25 4.15 -1.42 -13.73
CA ALA A 25 3.61 -1.40 -15.08
C ALA A 25 2.18 -0.81 -15.14
N ALA A 26 1.32 -1.20 -14.19
CA ALA A 26 -0.05 -0.69 -14.09
C ALA A 26 -0.06 0.80 -13.74
N TYR A 27 0.76 1.22 -12.77
CA TYR A 27 0.90 2.63 -12.40
C TYR A 27 1.36 3.47 -13.60
N HIS A 28 2.40 3.05 -14.31
CA HIS A 28 2.93 3.79 -15.45
C HIS A 28 1.89 3.94 -16.57
N THR A 29 1.16 2.87 -16.88
CA THR A 29 0.06 2.89 -17.87
C THR A 29 -1.07 3.84 -17.45
N LEU A 30 -1.41 3.86 -16.17
CA LEU A 30 -2.48 4.71 -15.65
C LEU A 30 -2.05 6.18 -15.56
N VAL A 31 -0.79 6.49 -15.27
CA VAL A 31 -0.27 7.87 -15.27
C VAL A 31 -0.23 8.46 -16.67
N LEU A 32 0.12 7.64 -17.68
CA LEU A 32 0.08 8.07 -19.08
C LEU A 32 -1.34 8.40 -19.54
N ARG A 33 -2.36 7.72 -19.00
CA ARG A 33 -3.77 7.94 -19.32
C ARG A 33 -4.44 9.01 -18.45
N PHE A 34 -4.12 9.04 -17.17
CA PHE A 34 -4.69 9.89 -16.13
C PHE A 34 -3.55 10.69 -15.50
N ASN A 35 -3.18 11.78 -16.16
CA ASN A 35 -2.16 12.70 -15.68
C ASN A 35 -2.80 13.79 -14.79
N ASN A 36 -1.95 14.61 -14.18
CA ASN A 36 -2.37 15.72 -13.32
C ASN A 36 -3.25 16.76 -14.05
N GLU A 37 -3.16 16.85 -15.38
CA GLU A 37 -3.95 17.77 -16.20
C GLU A 37 -5.35 17.22 -16.54
N THR A 38 -5.46 15.93 -16.85
CA THR A 38 -6.75 15.31 -17.18
C THR A 38 -7.55 14.99 -15.93
N GLU A 39 -6.95 14.29 -14.97
CA GLU A 39 -7.64 13.83 -13.77
C GLU A 39 -6.73 13.84 -12.53
N PRO A 40 -6.50 15.01 -11.92
CA PRO A 40 -5.62 15.14 -10.75
C PRO A 40 -6.07 14.27 -9.57
N GLN A 41 -7.38 14.15 -9.36
CA GLN A 41 -7.94 13.36 -8.26
C GLN A 41 -7.68 11.84 -8.40
N LYS A 42 -7.57 11.33 -9.62
CA LYS A 42 -7.23 9.91 -9.86
C LYS A 42 -5.73 9.71 -9.76
N TYR A 43 -4.95 10.63 -10.31
CA TYR A 43 -3.50 10.60 -10.23
C TYR A 43 -2.99 10.55 -8.78
N GLU A 44 -3.51 11.38 -7.88
CA GLU A 44 -3.13 11.35 -6.46
C GLU A 44 -3.44 9.99 -5.81
N LYS A 45 -4.58 9.39 -6.13
CA LYS A 45 -4.98 8.07 -5.60
C LYS A 45 -4.08 6.96 -6.11
N LEU A 46 -3.67 7.02 -7.37
CA LEU A 46 -2.72 6.08 -7.99
C LEU A 46 -1.35 6.20 -7.33
N ARG A 47 -0.87 7.43 -7.15
CA ARG A 47 0.42 7.71 -6.51
C ARG A 47 0.47 7.22 -5.07
N ALA A 48 -0.58 7.47 -4.29
CA ALA A 48 -0.69 6.98 -2.92
C ALA A 48 -0.73 5.45 -2.85
N ALA A 49 -1.39 4.79 -3.80
CA ALA A 49 -1.40 3.33 -3.89
C ALA A 49 -0.02 2.77 -4.23
N TYR A 50 0.65 3.37 -5.22
CA TYR A 50 2.00 3.00 -5.63
C TYR A 50 3.02 3.15 -4.51
N ASP A 51 3.03 4.29 -3.79
CA ASP A 51 3.98 4.53 -2.69
C ASP A 51 3.91 3.47 -1.58
N THR A 52 2.72 2.90 -1.35
CA THR A 52 2.55 1.85 -0.33
C THR A 52 2.86 0.45 -0.86
N LEU A 53 2.52 0.17 -2.12
CA LEU A 53 2.62 -1.18 -2.70
C LEU A 53 3.96 -1.44 -3.40
N HIS A 54 4.66 -0.41 -3.85
CA HIS A 54 5.96 -0.53 -4.51
C HIS A 54 7.06 -0.91 -3.51
N ASP A 55 7.05 -0.30 -2.32
CA ASP A 55 7.98 -0.61 -1.25
C ASP A 55 7.67 -2.01 -0.68
N PRO A 56 8.60 -2.99 -0.79
CA PRO A 56 8.35 -4.34 -0.31
C PRO A 56 8.10 -4.40 1.20
N GLU A 57 8.74 -3.50 1.96
CA GLU A 57 8.55 -3.38 3.40
C GLU A 57 7.15 -2.81 3.75
N LYS A 58 6.73 -1.71 3.11
CA LYS A 58 5.39 -1.13 3.32
C LYS A 58 4.29 -2.08 2.87
N LYS A 59 4.48 -2.74 1.72
CA LYS A 59 3.61 -3.79 1.21
C LYS A 59 3.49 -4.94 2.19
N TYR A 60 4.61 -5.40 2.77
CA TYR A 60 4.60 -6.44 3.79
C TYR A 60 3.75 -6.03 5.00
N TYR A 61 3.95 -4.83 5.54
CA TYR A 61 3.11 -4.32 6.65
C TYR A 61 1.63 -4.12 6.26
N TYR A 62 1.35 -3.80 5.00
CA TYR A 62 0.00 -3.63 4.48
C TYR A 62 -0.74 -4.95 4.27
N ASP A 63 -0.05 -5.97 3.73
CA ASP A 63 -0.58 -7.29 3.45
C ASP A 63 -0.58 -8.21 4.68
N LEU A 64 0.28 -7.96 5.67
CA LEU A 64 0.22 -8.64 6.96
C LEU A 64 -1.11 -8.33 7.65
N PRO A 65 -2.00 -9.32 7.83
CA PRO A 65 -3.13 -9.14 8.72
C PRO A 65 -2.54 -9.01 10.11
N CYS A 66 -2.52 -7.78 10.67
CA CYS A 66 -2.12 -7.45 12.04
C CYS A 66 -2.13 -8.71 12.90
N MET A 67 -0.96 -9.33 13.04
CA MET A 67 -0.84 -10.52 13.86
C MET A 67 -0.96 -9.95 15.27
N LYS A 68 -2.18 -10.06 15.82
CA LYS A 68 -2.47 -9.87 17.25
C LYS A 68 -1.68 -10.91 18.04
N PHE A 69 -0.35 -10.86 17.97
CA PHE A 69 0.50 -11.45 18.98
C PHE A 69 0.41 -10.48 20.16
N PHE A 70 -0.52 -10.78 21.06
CA PHE A 70 -0.64 -10.14 22.36
C PHE A 70 -1.00 -8.64 22.34
N GLY A 71 -1.97 -8.22 21.51
CA GLY A 71 -2.59 -6.89 21.63
C GLY A 71 -1.66 -5.67 21.42
N LEU A 72 -0.42 -5.87 20.98
CA LEU A 72 0.58 -4.81 20.80
C LEU A 72 0.86 -4.61 19.31
N CYS A 73 0.34 -3.52 18.73
CA CYS A 73 0.70 -3.11 17.37
C CYS A 73 2.03 -2.34 17.44
N GLY A 74 3.15 -3.06 17.54
CA GLY A 74 4.47 -2.45 17.54
C GLY A 74 4.96 -2.21 16.10
N LYS A 75 5.14 -0.96 15.69
CA LYS A 75 5.79 -0.63 14.42
C LYS A 75 7.30 -0.75 14.66
N ARG A 76 7.96 -1.73 14.02
CA ARG A 76 9.42 -1.88 14.11
C ARG A 76 10.06 -0.78 13.26
N GLN A 77 10.90 0.04 13.88
CA GLN A 77 11.59 1.13 13.19
C GLN A 77 12.88 0.61 12.51
N PRO A 78 13.34 1.24 11.42
CA PRO A 78 14.53 0.82 10.67
C PRO A 78 15.84 0.90 11.48
N ASP A 79 15.85 1.64 12.59
CA ASP A 79 16.93 1.71 13.59
C ASP A 79 16.97 0.54 14.58
N GLY A 80 16.05 -0.43 14.46
CA GLY A 80 15.93 -1.56 15.39
C GLY A 80 15.14 -1.24 16.66
N GLY A 81 14.65 -0.01 16.82
CA GLY A 81 13.72 0.37 17.87
C GLY A 81 12.33 -0.25 17.67
N MET A 82 11.76 -0.80 18.73
CA MET A 82 10.34 -1.15 18.77
C MET A 82 9.58 0.01 19.39
N THR A 83 8.85 0.78 18.58
CA THR A 83 7.88 1.74 19.14
C THR A 83 6.55 1.07 19.38
N ILE A 84 6.19 1.02 20.66
CA ILE A 84 4.88 0.63 21.16
C ILE A 84 4.02 1.89 21.12
N SER A 85 3.23 2.06 20.06
CA SER A 85 2.20 3.09 20.05
C SER A 85 0.99 2.55 20.81
N THR A 86 0.84 2.98 22.07
CA THR A 86 -0.44 2.94 22.78
C THR A 86 -1.31 4.01 22.17
N ASP A 87 -2.22 3.63 21.27
CA ASP A 87 -3.32 4.51 20.88
C ASP A 87 -4.37 4.46 22.00
N ASN A 88 -4.39 5.51 22.83
CA ASN A 88 -5.56 5.90 23.61
C ASN A 88 -5.64 7.42 23.69
#